data_AF-A0A2H9KYC2-F1
#
_entry.id   AF-A0A2H9KYC2-F1
#
_cell.length_a   1.000
_cell.length_b   1.000
_cell.length_c   1.000
_cell.angle_alpha   90.00
_cell.angle_beta   90.00
_cell.angle_gamma   90.00
#
_symmetry.space_group_name_H-M   'P 1'
#
loop_
_entity.id
_entity.type
_entity.pdbx_description
1 polymer ?
#
loop_
_entity_poly.entity_id
_entity_poly.type
_entity_poly.pdbx_seq_one_letter_code
_entity_poly.pdbx_strand_id
1 'polypeptide(L)'
;MKNKLPNISKYANLLPKRILSRAQNARKVPSGGLGREKNYALENFEIKSLKGQSAVETLLIAGVGLLFLIPLVLMFYSSTNLGLDDLSRMQAKAMAQQIADAAGQVWYEGKGARRTILVNAPDGISDIFLSPEISRVGEFSLEQNKAKGKDIIIKIEDESGGQSQIVYISPAPVFSSVGAAGGDAKASLDYNRGVDGKLSPGLSVLIIKNEGTYVNIVRFYPGINY
;
A
#
# COMPACT_ATOMS: atom_id res chain seq x y z
N MET A 1 -32.85 10.08 23.91
CA MET A 1 -31.95 10.53 25.00
C MET A 1 -31.82 12.05 24.91
N LYS A 2 -32.24 12.80 25.95
CA LYS A 2 -32.21 14.27 25.97
C LYS A 2 -30.90 14.72 26.64
N ASN A 3 -29.96 15.26 25.86
CA ASN A 3 -28.71 15.82 26.39
C ASN A 3 -28.98 17.16 27.07
N LYS A 4 -28.77 17.19 28.39
CA LYS A 4 -28.92 18.36 29.24
C LYS A 4 -27.64 19.20 29.11
N LEU A 5 -27.73 20.37 28.48
CA LEU A 5 -26.60 21.29 28.33
C LEU A 5 -26.12 21.81 29.70
N PRO A 6 -24.80 21.93 29.92
CA PRO A 6 -24.25 22.44 31.17
C PRO A 6 -24.53 23.94 31.33
N ASN A 7 -24.86 24.32 32.58
CA ASN A 7 -25.23 25.67 32.96
C ASN A 7 -23.98 26.59 33.00
N ILE A 8 -23.90 27.52 32.05
CA ILE A 8 -22.73 28.39 31.79
C ILE A 8 -22.60 29.52 32.84
N SER A 9 -23.58 29.73 33.72
CA SER A 9 -23.56 30.83 34.69
C SER A 9 -22.45 30.74 35.74
N LYS A 10 -21.79 29.58 35.90
CA LYS A 10 -20.73 29.36 36.88
C LYS A 10 -19.37 29.95 36.52
N TYR A 11 -19.16 30.43 35.29
CA TYR A 11 -17.85 30.89 34.81
C TYR A 11 -17.72 32.41 34.67
N ALA A 12 -18.77 33.19 34.97
CA ALA A 12 -18.74 34.65 34.83
C ALA A 12 -17.81 35.36 35.85
N ASN A 13 -17.43 34.70 36.95
CA ASN A 13 -16.64 35.33 38.03
C ASN A 13 -15.12 35.13 37.92
N LEU A 14 -14.61 34.56 36.82
CA LEU A 14 -13.17 34.32 36.63
C LEU A 14 -12.47 35.38 35.76
N LEU A 15 -13.15 36.49 35.44
CA LEU A 15 -12.46 37.60 34.79
C LEU A 15 -11.45 38.22 35.77
N PRO A 16 -10.15 38.26 35.40
CA PRO A 16 -9.12 38.77 36.28
C PRO A 16 -9.36 40.27 36.54
N LYS A 17 -9.53 40.63 37.82
CA LYS A 17 -9.69 42.02 38.32
C LYS A 17 -8.56 42.99 37.92
N ARG A 18 -7.55 42.53 37.19
CA ARG A 18 -6.39 43.31 36.73
C ARG A 18 -6.72 44.26 35.56
N ILE A 19 -7.86 44.13 34.90
CA ILE A 19 -8.22 45.04 33.78
C ILE A 19 -8.89 46.33 34.30
N LEU A 20 -9.52 46.32 35.49
CA LEU A 20 -10.23 47.50 36.01
C LEU A 20 -9.33 48.53 36.69
N SER A 21 -8.09 48.20 37.08
CA SER A 21 -7.17 49.16 37.71
C SER A 21 -6.44 50.07 36.71
N ARG A 22 -6.46 49.76 35.42
CA ARG A 22 -5.85 50.62 34.39
C ARG A 22 -6.73 51.81 33.97
N ALA A 23 -8.03 51.77 34.24
CA ALA A 23 -8.93 52.87 33.87
C ALA A 23 -8.87 54.08 34.83
N GLN A 24 -8.40 53.91 36.07
CA GLN A 24 -8.39 54.99 37.06
C GLN A 24 -7.09 55.81 37.10
N ASN A 25 -5.98 55.29 36.55
CA ASN A 25 -4.71 56.01 36.51
C ASN A 25 -4.51 56.92 35.28
N ALA A 26 -5.50 57.02 34.38
CA ALA A 26 -5.44 57.90 33.21
C ALA A 26 -5.88 59.36 33.48
N ARG A 27 -6.28 59.71 34.72
CA ARG A 27 -6.69 61.08 35.10
C ARG A 27 -5.68 61.76 36.03
N LYS A 28 -4.45 61.94 35.57
CA LYS A 28 -3.58 63.00 36.11
C LYS A 28 -2.52 63.37 35.08
N VAL A 29 -2.94 64.11 34.05
CA VAL A 29 -2.03 64.78 33.14
C VAL A 29 -1.77 66.18 33.71
N PRO A 30 -0.55 66.50 34.17
CA PRO A 30 -0.19 67.87 34.51
C PRO A 30 -0.03 68.67 33.22
N SER A 31 -0.86 69.71 33.05
CA SER A 31 -0.64 70.74 32.05
C SER A 31 0.46 71.66 32.56
N GLY A 32 1.67 71.56 32.01
CA GLY A 32 2.73 72.48 32.37
C GLY A 32 4.04 72.19 31.63
N GLY A 33 4.49 73.16 30.84
CA GLY A 33 5.89 73.29 30.46
C GLY A 33 6.16 73.18 28.97
N LEU A 34 6.01 74.31 28.27
CA LEU A 34 6.79 74.64 27.08
C LEU A 34 8.28 74.35 27.35
N GLY A 35 8.91 73.45 26.59
CA GLY A 35 10.36 73.29 26.67
C GLY A 35 10.95 71.91 26.34
N ARG A 36 10.37 71.09 25.45
CA ARG A 36 10.99 69.80 25.05
C ARG A 36 10.83 69.50 23.56
N GLU A 37 11.39 70.33 22.69
CA GLU A 37 11.40 70.07 21.24
C GLU A 37 12.56 69.17 20.74
N LYS A 38 13.49 68.72 21.59
CA LYS A 38 14.72 68.04 21.09
C LYS A 38 14.85 66.54 21.37
N ASN A 39 13.83 65.88 21.93
CA ASN A 39 13.94 64.46 22.33
C ASN A 39 13.13 63.46 21.47
N TYR A 40 12.47 63.90 20.40
CA TYR A 40 11.66 63.01 19.55
C TYR A 40 12.48 62.15 18.57
N ALA A 41 13.77 62.44 18.41
CA ALA A 41 14.64 61.69 17.49
C ALA A 41 15.19 60.38 18.10
N LEU A 42 15.34 60.31 19.43
CA LEU A 42 15.92 59.15 20.11
C LEU A 42 14.86 58.07 20.43
N GLU A 43 13.61 58.44 20.67
CA GLU A 43 12.52 57.49 20.98
C GLU A 43 12.09 56.69 19.74
N ASN A 44 12.25 57.25 18.53
CA ASN A 44 11.94 56.56 17.28
C ASN A 44 13.01 55.54 16.85
N PHE A 45 14.19 55.55 17.48
CA PHE A 45 15.25 54.58 17.18
C PHE A 45 15.01 53.24 17.90
N GLU A 46 14.40 53.27 19.08
CA GLU A 46 14.16 52.08 19.91
C GLU A 46 13.03 51.19 19.36
N ILE A 47 11.99 51.80 18.77
CA ILE A 47 10.83 51.07 18.23
C ILE A 47 11.15 50.30 16.93
N LYS A 48 12.20 50.69 16.19
CA LYS A 48 12.59 49.99 14.95
C LYS A 48 13.30 48.65 15.20
N SER A 49 13.94 48.48 16.37
CA SER A 49 14.66 47.24 16.72
C SER A 49 13.72 46.06 16.98
N LEU A 50 12.56 46.31 17.59
CA LEU A 50 11.61 45.27 18.02
C LEU A 50 11.00 44.47 16.86
N LYS A 51 10.83 45.09 15.68
CA LYS A 51 10.27 44.41 14.51
C LYS A 51 11.24 43.39 13.90
N GLY A 52 12.54 43.69 13.93
CA GLY A 52 13.58 42.77 13.45
C GLY A 52 13.69 41.53 14.32
N GLN A 53 13.66 41.71 15.65
CA GLN A 53 13.74 40.61 16.60
C GLN A 53 12.54 39.65 16.47
N SER A 54 11.32 40.18 16.35
CA SER A 54 10.11 39.36 16.18
C SER A 54 10.13 38.54 14.87
N ALA A 55 10.63 39.13 13.78
CA ALA A 55 10.78 38.42 12.52
C ALA A 55 11.81 37.28 12.63
N VAL A 56 12.95 37.51 13.30
CA VAL A 56 13.98 36.49 13.54
C VAL A 56 13.45 35.37 14.43
N GLU A 57 12.72 35.69 15.50
CA GLU A 57 12.12 34.69 16.39
C GLU A 57 11.09 33.81 15.66
N THR A 58 10.24 34.43 14.84
CA THR A 58 9.26 33.71 14.01
C THR A 58 9.95 32.80 13.00
N LEU A 59 11.00 33.30 12.34
CA LEU A 59 11.80 32.51 11.39
C LEU A 59 12.47 31.31 12.09
N LEU A 60 12.97 31.50 13.31
CA LEU A 60 13.60 30.46 14.10
C LEU A 60 12.59 29.39 14.52
N ILE A 61 11.40 29.78 15.00
CA ILE A 61 10.31 28.86 15.33
C ILE A 61 9.87 28.07 14.09
N ALA A 62 9.70 28.74 12.95
CA ALA A 62 9.35 28.09 11.69
C ALA A 62 10.44 27.11 11.22
N GLY A 63 11.71 27.51 11.33
CA GLY A 63 12.86 26.67 10.97
C GLY A 63 12.95 25.41 11.84
N VAL A 64 12.79 25.55 13.16
CA VAL A 64 12.75 24.40 14.08
C VAL A 64 11.54 23.50 13.77
N GLY A 65 10.37 24.08 13.53
CA GLY A 65 9.18 23.33 13.12
C GLY A 65 9.40 22.52 11.84
N LEU A 66 10.05 23.12 10.84
CA LEU A 66 10.37 22.46 9.58
C LEU A 66 11.42 21.34 9.75
N LEU A 67 12.38 21.53 10.66
CA LEU A 67 13.37 20.51 11.03
C LEU A 67 12.70 19.24 11.59
N PHE A 68 11.62 19.39 12.37
CA PHE A 68 10.80 18.26 12.83
C PHE A 68 9.88 17.66 11.76
N LEU A 69 9.46 18.45 10.78
CA LEU A 69 8.57 17.96 9.70
C LEU A 69 9.30 16.99 8.76
N ILE A 70 10.58 17.26 8.45
CA ILE A 70 11.37 16.44 7.53
C ILE A 70 11.41 14.95 7.91
N PRO A 71 11.83 14.55 9.13
CA PRO A 71 11.88 13.13 9.49
C PRO A 71 10.50 12.47 9.50
N LEU A 72 9.43 13.22 9.79
CA LEU A 72 8.07 12.71 9.78
C LEU A 72 7.60 12.36 8.36
N VAL A 73 7.89 13.22 7.39
CA VAL A 73 7.60 12.96 5.97
C VAL A 73 8.42 11.77 5.45
N LEU A 74 9.71 11.70 5.81
CA LEU A 74 10.57 10.57 5.44
C LEU A 74 10.10 9.25 6.04
N MET A 75 9.69 9.25 7.31
CA MET A 75 9.13 8.09 7.98
C MET A 75 7.83 7.64 7.29
N PHE A 76 6.94 8.57 6.96
CA PHE A 76 5.68 8.25 6.28
C PHE A 76 5.91 7.64 4.89
N TYR A 77 6.85 8.20 4.11
CA TYR A 77 7.22 7.66 2.81
C TYR A 77 7.80 6.24 2.92
N SER A 78 8.69 6.02 3.90
CA SER A 78 9.28 4.70 4.16
C SER A 78 8.24 3.65 4.57
N SER A 79 7.30 4.01 5.46
CA SER A 79 6.24 3.09 5.91
C SER A 79 5.24 2.73 4.81
N THR A 80 4.97 3.63 3.86
CA THR A 80 4.00 3.37 2.79
C THR A 80 4.54 2.34 1.79
N ASN A 81 5.83 2.41 1.45
CA ASN A 81 6.44 1.49 0.48
C ASN A 81 6.55 0.06 1.04
N LEU A 82 6.91 -0.10 2.32
CA LEU A 82 7.02 -1.41 2.95
C LEU A 82 5.68 -2.18 2.99
N GLY A 83 4.55 -1.48 3.06
CA GLY A 83 3.23 -2.12 3.11
C GLY A 83 2.76 -2.70 1.77
N LEU A 84 3.22 -2.16 0.65
CA LEU A 84 2.81 -2.61 -0.68
C LEU A 84 3.43 -3.97 -1.03
N ASP A 85 4.72 -4.16 -0.74
CA ASP A 85 5.42 -5.42 -1.01
C ASP A 85 4.83 -6.59 -0.24
N ASP A 86 4.49 -6.37 1.03
CA ASP A 86 3.86 -7.38 1.88
C ASP A 86 2.46 -7.75 1.37
N LEU A 87 1.69 -6.78 0.89
CA LEU A 87 0.38 -7.03 0.29
C LEU A 87 0.49 -7.88 -0.99
N SER A 88 1.41 -7.53 -1.90
CA SER A 88 1.64 -8.30 -3.13
C SER A 88 2.10 -9.73 -2.83
N ARG A 89 2.96 -9.92 -1.82
CA ARG A 89 3.37 -11.26 -1.36
C ARG A 89 2.22 -12.07 -0.78
N MET A 90 1.37 -11.45 0.04
CA MET A 90 0.18 -12.11 0.59
C MET A 90 -0.81 -12.51 -0.51
N GLN A 91 -1.04 -11.63 -1.49
CA GLN A 91 -1.91 -11.91 -2.64
C GLN A 91 -1.36 -13.05 -3.50
N ALA A 92 -0.06 -13.03 -3.80
CA ALA A 92 0.60 -14.10 -4.55
C ALA A 92 0.53 -15.44 -3.79
N LYS A 93 0.68 -15.44 -2.46
CA LYS A 93 0.51 -16.64 -1.63
C LYS A 93 -0.92 -17.18 -1.68
N ALA A 94 -1.92 -16.30 -1.56
CA ALA A 94 -3.32 -16.69 -1.68
C ALA A 94 -3.65 -17.26 -3.07
N MET A 95 -3.08 -16.67 -4.13
CA MET A 95 -3.19 -17.19 -5.49
C MET A 95 -2.55 -18.58 -5.62
N ALA A 96 -1.34 -18.79 -5.07
CA ALA A 96 -0.67 -20.10 -5.10
C ALA A 96 -1.53 -21.19 -4.46
N GLN A 97 -2.09 -20.88 -3.28
CA GLN A 97 -2.99 -21.77 -2.54
C GLN A 97 -4.21 -22.13 -3.39
N GLN A 98 -4.86 -21.14 -3.99
CA GLN A 98 -6.05 -21.36 -4.81
C GLN A 98 -5.77 -22.27 -6.02
N ILE A 99 -4.61 -22.10 -6.66
CA ILE A 99 -4.17 -22.95 -7.77
C ILE A 99 -3.91 -24.38 -7.28
N ALA A 100 -3.21 -24.53 -6.15
CA ALA A 100 -2.90 -25.83 -5.56
C ALA A 100 -4.18 -26.60 -5.17
N ASP A 101 -5.13 -25.93 -4.53
CA ASP A 101 -6.40 -26.53 -4.11
C ASP A 101 -7.23 -26.96 -5.32
N ALA A 102 -7.29 -26.12 -6.36
CA ALA A 102 -8.00 -26.45 -7.59
C ALA A 102 -7.35 -27.61 -8.34
N ALA A 103 -6.00 -27.67 -8.38
CA ALA A 103 -5.28 -28.80 -8.94
C ALA A 103 -5.54 -30.10 -8.15
N GLY A 104 -5.55 -30.03 -6.82
CA GLY A 104 -5.92 -31.14 -5.95
C GLY A 104 -7.34 -31.65 -6.23
N GLN A 105 -8.32 -30.75 -6.34
CA GLN A 105 -9.70 -31.11 -6.64
C GLN A 105 -9.84 -31.80 -8.00
N VAL A 106 -9.26 -31.23 -9.07
CA VAL A 106 -9.26 -31.83 -10.41
C VAL A 106 -8.53 -33.19 -10.43
N TRP A 107 -7.51 -33.36 -9.59
CA TRP A 107 -6.85 -34.66 -9.44
C TRP A 107 -7.79 -35.71 -8.83
N TYR A 108 -8.45 -35.39 -7.72
CA TYR A 108 -9.38 -36.30 -7.04
C TYR A 108 -10.62 -36.64 -7.86
N GLU A 109 -11.07 -35.74 -8.73
CA GLU A 109 -12.18 -36.01 -9.67
C GLU A 109 -11.83 -37.07 -10.74
N GLY A 110 -10.54 -37.31 -10.99
CA GLY A 110 -10.06 -38.36 -11.89
C GLY A 110 -9.87 -37.91 -13.35
N LYS A 111 -9.52 -38.88 -14.21
CA LYS A 111 -9.09 -38.62 -15.59
C LYS A 111 -10.20 -37.95 -16.41
N GLY A 112 -9.85 -36.87 -17.11
CA GLY A 112 -10.78 -36.11 -17.94
C GLY A 112 -11.48 -34.98 -17.21
N ALA A 113 -11.35 -34.88 -15.88
CA ALA A 113 -11.80 -33.74 -15.09
C ALA A 113 -11.13 -32.45 -15.55
N ARG A 114 -11.90 -31.36 -15.51
CA ARG A 114 -11.47 -30.02 -15.94
C ARG A 114 -12.06 -28.98 -15.02
N ARG A 115 -11.25 -27.97 -14.71
CA ARG A 115 -11.73 -26.80 -13.98
C ARG A 115 -11.07 -25.54 -14.52
N THR A 116 -11.90 -24.53 -14.72
CA THR A 116 -11.44 -23.18 -15.02
C THR A 116 -11.43 -22.37 -13.74
N ILE A 117 -10.30 -21.76 -13.42
CA ILE A 117 -10.21 -20.82 -12.32
C ILE A 117 -9.77 -19.44 -12.84
N LEU A 118 -10.35 -18.43 -12.22
CA LEU A 118 -9.96 -17.04 -12.40
C LEU A 118 -9.06 -16.69 -11.23
N VAL A 119 -7.84 -16.27 -11.55
CA VAL A 119 -6.89 -15.81 -10.56
C VAL A 119 -6.49 -14.38 -10.89
N ASN A 120 -6.55 -13.53 -9.87
CA ASN A 120 -6.08 -12.17 -9.96
C ASN A 120 -4.59 -12.17 -9.60
N ALA A 121 -3.73 -11.92 -10.58
CA ALA A 121 -2.30 -11.78 -10.32
C ALA A 121 -2.07 -10.38 -9.71
N PRO A 122 -1.37 -10.26 -8.57
CA PRO A 122 -0.92 -8.97 -8.08
C PRO A 122 0.01 -8.29 -9.11
N ASP A 123 0.10 -6.97 -9.00
CA ASP A 123 1.05 -6.19 -9.79
C ASP A 123 2.49 -6.64 -9.50
N GLY A 124 3.36 -6.60 -10.51
CA GLY A 124 4.77 -7.01 -10.40
C GLY A 124 5.05 -8.51 -10.58
N ILE A 125 4.04 -9.35 -10.83
CA ILE A 125 4.31 -10.74 -11.26
C ILE A 125 4.74 -10.74 -12.73
N SER A 126 6.03 -11.01 -12.97
CA SER A 126 6.56 -11.22 -14.31
C SER A 126 6.22 -12.61 -14.85
N ASP A 127 6.36 -13.65 -14.03
CA ASP A 127 6.08 -15.02 -14.43
C ASP A 127 5.70 -15.94 -13.26
N ILE A 128 4.68 -16.77 -13.48
CA ILE A 128 4.38 -17.92 -12.63
C ILE A 128 4.93 -19.18 -13.32
N PHE A 129 5.86 -19.88 -12.68
CA PHE A 129 6.42 -21.13 -13.17
C PHE A 129 5.90 -22.29 -12.32
N LEU A 130 5.50 -23.40 -12.94
CA LEU A 130 5.50 -24.66 -12.20
C LEU A 130 6.93 -25.12 -12.17
N SER A 131 7.45 -25.52 -11.01
CA SER A 131 8.85 -25.92 -10.93
C SER A 131 9.13 -26.91 -12.05
N PRO A 132 9.98 -26.56 -13.03
CA PRO A 132 10.49 -27.57 -13.91
C PRO A 132 11.17 -28.57 -12.98
N GLU A 133 11.01 -29.84 -13.34
CA GLU A 133 11.78 -30.96 -12.82
C GLU A 133 13.12 -30.41 -12.35
N ILE A 134 13.37 -30.41 -11.04
CA ILE A 134 14.73 -30.20 -10.59
C ILE A 134 15.44 -31.40 -11.20
N SER A 135 16.02 -31.19 -12.39
CA SER A 135 17.10 -32.00 -12.92
C SER A 135 18.21 -31.82 -11.89
N ARG A 136 18.05 -32.50 -10.75
CA ARG A 136 19.14 -32.81 -9.85
C ARG A 136 20.04 -33.64 -10.73
N VAL A 137 21.01 -32.97 -11.33
CA VAL A 137 22.23 -33.54 -11.85
C VAL A 137 22.80 -34.35 -10.68
N GLY A 138 22.48 -35.64 -10.66
CA GLY A 138 22.66 -36.51 -9.52
C GLY A 138 21.53 -37.52 -9.42
N GLU A 139 21.43 -38.36 -10.47
CA GLU A 139 21.08 -39.80 -10.47
C GLU A 139 20.09 -40.38 -9.44
N PHE A 140 19.21 -39.58 -8.86
CA PHE A 140 18.15 -40.04 -7.96
C PHE A 140 16.91 -40.37 -8.80
N SER A 141 16.93 -41.62 -9.28
CA SER A 141 15.82 -42.47 -9.70
C SER A 141 14.48 -41.77 -10.01
N LEU A 142 14.21 -41.60 -11.30
CA LEU A 142 12.96 -41.12 -11.90
C LEU A 142 11.69 -41.82 -11.38
N GLU A 143 11.80 -43.01 -10.78
CA GLU A 143 10.63 -43.74 -10.28
C GLU A 143 10.09 -43.21 -8.95
N GLN A 144 10.93 -42.63 -8.07
CA GLN A 144 10.42 -42.09 -6.79
C GLN A 144 9.80 -40.70 -6.91
N ASN A 145 10.10 -39.96 -7.99
CA ASN A 145 9.51 -38.63 -8.23
C ASN A 145 8.17 -38.67 -8.95
N LYS A 146 7.70 -39.84 -9.39
CA LYS A 146 6.42 -39.97 -10.11
C LYS A 146 5.19 -39.81 -9.20
N ALA A 147 5.35 -39.95 -7.89
CA ALA A 147 4.27 -39.90 -6.91
C ALA A 147 4.29 -38.65 -5.99
N LYS A 148 5.33 -37.82 -6.07
CA LYS A 148 5.44 -36.60 -5.26
C LYS A 148 4.84 -35.42 -6.03
N GLY A 149 3.81 -34.81 -5.45
CA GLY A 149 3.21 -33.58 -5.96
C GLY A 149 4.28 -32.52 -6.22
N LYS A 150 4.14 -31.80 -7.34
CA LYS A 150 5.16 -30.83 -7.77
C LYS A 150 4.96 -29.48 -7.08
N ASP A 151 6.07 -28.77 -6.93
CA ASP A 151 6.09 -27.41 -6.39
C ASP A 151 5.57 -26.40 -7.42
N ILE A 152 4.57 -25.62 -7.02
CA ILE A 152 4.10 -24.42 -7.72
C ILE A 152 5.01 -23.27 -7.26
N ILE A 153 5.74 -22.66 -8.20
CA ILE A 153 6.73 -21.63 -7.92
C ILE A 153 6.29 -20.31 -8.54
N ILE A 154 5.81 -19.39 -7.71
CA ILE A 154 5.51 -18.03 -8.17
C ILE A 154 6.76 -17.19 -7.96
N LYS A 155 7.31 -16.65 -9.06
CA LYS A 155 8.35 -15.63 -8.98
C LYS A 155 7.68 -14.27 -9.02
N ILE A 156 8.06 -13.43 -8.08
CA ILE A 156 7.63 -12.03 -8.00
C ILE A 156 8.90 -11.22 -8.22
N GLU A 157 8.86 -10.34 -9.21
CA GLU A 157 9.92 -9.37 -9.43
C GLU A 157 9.52 -8.08 -8.72
N ASP A 158 10.37 -7.67 -7.79
CA ASP A 158 10.23 -6.41 -7.09
C ASP A 158 10.66 -5.24 -7.99
N GLU A 159 10.20 -4.03 -7.70
CA GLU A 159 10.60 -2.80 -8.40
C GLU A 159 12.11 -2.56 -8.34
N SER A 160 12.77 -3.11 -7.32
CA SER A 160 14.23 -3.11 -7.16
C SER A 160 14.98 -4.06 -8.12
N GLY A 161 14.25 -4.86 -8.91
CA GLY A 161 14.80 -5.98 -9.69
C GLY A 161 15.13 -7.22 -8.84
N GLY A 162 14.80 -7.19 -7.54
CA GLY A 162 14.92 -8.35 -6.66
C GLY A 162 13.89 -9.43 -7.01
N GLN A 163 14.32 -10.69 -7.09
CA GLN A 163 13.39 -11.81 -7.29
C GLN A 163 13.04 -12.45 -5.95
N SER A 164 11.76 -12.46 -5.59
CA SER A 164 11.22 -13.26 -4.49
C SER A 164 10.51 -14.48 -5.03
N GLN A 165 10.69 -15.63 -4.38
CA GLN A 165 10.13 -16.90 -4.82
C GLN A 165 9.18 -17.43 -3.74
N ILE A 166 7.91 -17.58 -4.09
CA ILE A 166 6.92 -18.26 -3.26
C ILE A 166 6.75 -19.68 -3.78
N VAL A 167 7.08 -20.66 -2.94
CA VAL A 167 6.97 -22.08 -3.26
C VAL A 167 5.76 -22.65 -2.52
N TYR A 168 4.84 -23.25 -3.27
CA TYR A 168 3.68 -23.94 -2.72
C TYR A 168 3.62 -25.38 -3.22
N ILE A 169 3.50 -26.34 -2.31
CA ILE A 169 3.49 -27.76 -2.66
C ILE A 169 2.07 -28.15 -3.07
N SER A 170 1.87 -28.52 -4.33
CA SER A 170 0.58 -29.07 -4.76
C SER A 170 0.41 -30.50 -4.23
N PRO A 171 -0.76 -30.90 -3.71
CA PRO A 171 -1.05 -32.30 -3.38
C PRO A 171 -1.13 -33.20 -4.62
N ALA A 172 -1.30 -32.62 -5.81
CA ALA A 172 -1.38 -33.33 -7.08
C ALA A 172 -0.07 -33.25 -7.88
N PRO A 173 0.27 -34.26 -8.69
CA PRO A 173 1.33 -34.14 -9.69
C PRO A 173 0.90 -33.13 -10.78
N VAL A 174 1.54 -31.97 -10.83
CA VAL A 174 1.17 -30.88 -11.75
C VAL A 174 2.20 -30.72 -12.88
N PHE A 175 1.75 -30.38 -14.08
CA PHE A 175 2.57 -29.99 -15.23
C PHE A 175 2.06 -28.68 -15.81
N SER A 176 2.97 -27.84 -16.30
CA SER A 176 2.63 -26.61 -17.03
C SER A 176 2.70 -26.89 -18.52
N SER A 177 1.73 -26.40 -19.28
CA SER A 177 1.92 -26.22 -20.72
C SER A 177 1.41 -24.85 -21.14
N VAL A 178 2.11 -24.22 -22.07
CA VAL A 178 1.60 -23.02 -22.75
C VAL A 178 0.72 -23.51 -23.88
N GLY A 179 -0.58 -23.21 -23.83
CA GLY A 179 -1.56 -23.67 -24.82
C GLY A 179 -2.28 -22.52 -25.49
N ALA A 180 -2.77 -22.74 -26.71
CA ALA A 180 -3.69 -21.82 -27.39
C ALA A 180 -5.07 -21.88 -26.71
N ALA A 181 -5.74 -20.73 -26.57
CA ALA A 181 -7.04 -20.62 -25.91
C ALA A 181 -8.08 -21.56 -26.54
N GLY A 182 -8.39 -22.66 -25.84
CA GLY A 182 -9.54 -23.49 -26.18
C GLY A 182 -10.85 -22.69 -26.05
N GLY A 183 -11.92 -23.16 -26.69
CA GLY A 183 -13.22 -22.49 -26.68
C GLY A 183 -13.74 -22.18 -25.26
N ASP A 184 -13.48 -23.07 -24.29
CA ASP A 184 -13.91 -22.92 -22.89
C ASP A 184 -13.17 -21.78 -22.17
N ALA A 185 -11.88 -21.59 -22.45
CA ALA A 185 -11.11 -20.45 -21.94
C ALA A 185 -11.67 -19.14 -22.49
N LYS A 186 -11.95 -19.12 -23.80
CA LYS A 186 -12.50 -17.95 -24.48
C LYS A 186 -13.86 -17.54 -23.92
N ALA A 187 -14.76 -18.50 -23.68
CA ALA A 187 -16.07 -18.22 -23.07
C ALA A 187 -15.93 -17.65 -21.65
N SER A 188 -15.00 -18.19 -20.85
CA SER A 188 -14.72 -17.68 -19.50
C SER A 188 -14.10 -16.28 -19.53
N LEU A 189 -13.23 -16.01 -20.49
CA LEU A 189 -12.67 -14.68 -20.75
C LEU A 189 -13.76 -13.70 -21.15
N ASP A 190 -14.64 -14.07 -22.08
CA ASP A 190 -15.69 -13.19 -22.60
C ASP A 190 -16.73 -12.83 -21.52
N TYR A 191 -17.03 -13.75 -20.59
CA TYR A 191 -17.92 -13.48 -19.45
C TYR A 191 -17.32 -12.48 -18.44
N ASN A 192 -15.99 -12.48 -18.28
CA ASN A 192 -15.30 -11.63 -17.29
C ASN A 192 -14.75 -10.33 -17.90
N ARG A 193 -15.09 -10.03 -19.15
CA ARG A 193 -14.82 -8.72 -19.74
C ARG A 193 -15.67 -7.67 -19.03
N GLY A 194 -15.05 -6.54 -18.69
CA GLY A 194 -15.75 -5.39 -18.16
C GLY A 194 -16.78 -4.83 -19.14
N VAL A 195 -17.54 -3.82 -18.71
CA VAL A 195 -18.53 -3.10 -19.53
C VAL A 195 -17.89 -2.52 -20.81
N ASP A 196 -16.58 -2.27 -20.79
CA ASP A 196 -15.76 -1.79 -21.89
C ASP A 196 -15.18 -2.91 -22.78
N GLY A 197 -15.51 -4.17 -22.51
CA GLY A 197 -15.01 -5.33 -23.26
C GLY A 197 -13.54 -5.66 -22.99
N LYS A 198 -12.88 -4.95 -22.06
CA LYS A 198 -11.49 -5.19 -21.70
C LYS A 198 -11.43 -6.06 -20.45
N LEU A 199 -10.38 -6.86 -20.36
CA LEU A 199 -10.07 -7.62 -19.16
C LEU A 199 -9.20 -6.76 -18.27
N SER A 200 -9.44 -6.81 -16.96
CA SER A 200 -8.60 -6.12 -16.01
C SER A 200 -7.14 -6.56 -16.18
N PRO A 201 -6.17 -5.62 -16.22
CA PRO A 201 -4.76 -5.98 -16.19
C PRO A 201 -4.50 -6.86 -14.95
N GLY A 202 -3.71 -7.92 -15.12
CA GLY A 202 -3.44 -8.91 -14.06
C GLY A 202 -4.40 -10.10 -14.01
N LEU A 203 -5.54 -10.08 -14.72
CA LEU A 203 -6.43 -11.25 -14.75
C LEU A 203 -5.86 -12.37 -15.62
N SER A 204 -5.54 -13.50 -15.00
CA SER A 204 -5.09 -14.71 -15.68
C SER A 204 -6.16 -15.79 -15.62
N VAL A 205 -6.46 -16.41 -16.77
CA VAL A 205 -7.34 -17.58 -16.82
C VAL A 205 -6.47 -18.83 -16.83
N LEU A 206 -6.70 -19.70 -15.87
CA LEU A 206 -6.03 -21.00 -15.77
C LEU A 206 -7.05 -22.11 -16.04
N ILE A 207 -6.75 -22.94 -17.04
CA ILE A 207 -7.46 -24.20 -17.23
C ILE A 207 -6.62 -25.31 -16.61
N ILE A 208 -7.23 -26.02 -15.68
CA ILE A 208 -6.65 -27.15 -14.98
C ILE A 208 -7.31 -28.41 -15.50
N LYS A 209 -6.53 -29.33 -16.07
CA LYS A 209 -7.03 -30.54 -16.73
C LYS A 209 -6.30 -31.78 -16.20
N ASN A 210 -7.05 -32.80 -15.77
CA ASN A 210 -6.47 -34.07 -15.39
C ASN A 210 -6.25 -34.97 -16.63
N GLU A 211 -4.99 -35.29 -16.92
CA GLU A 211 -4.61 -36.17 -18.03
C GLU A 211 -4.35 -37.63 -17.59
N GLY A 212 -4.64 -37.94 -16.33
CA GLY A 212 -4.61 -39.28 -15.75
C GLY A 212 -3.51 -39.42 -14.72
N THR A 213 -2.25 -39.27 -15.14
CA THR A 213 -1.09 -39.35 -14.23
C THR A 213 -0.65 -37.98 -13.70
N TYR A 214 -1.20 -36.91 -14.26
CA TYR A 214 -0.93 -35.54 -13.85
C TYR A 214 -2.07 -34.57 -14.17
N VAL A 215 -1.98 -33.40 -13.54
CA VAL A 215 -2.81 -32.24 -13.78
C VAL A 215 -2.04 -31.23 -14.63
N ASN A 216 -2.51 -30.96 -15.84
CA ASN A 216 -1.97 -29.94 -16.73
C ASN A 216 -2.63 -28.58 -16.43
N ILE A 217 -1.82 -27.55 -16.18
CA ILE A 217 -2.27 -26.17 -16.01
C ILE A 217 -1.89 -25.39 -17.26
N VAL A 218 -2.90 -24.91 -17.97
CA VAL A 218 -2.76 -24.08 -19.16
C VAL A 218 -3.08 -22.63 -18.80
N ARG A 219 -2.13 -21.72 -19.02
CA ARG A 219 -2.32 -20.28 -18.79
C ARG A 219 -2.74 -19.58 -20.06
N PHE A 220 -3.71 -18.68 -19.94
CA PHE A 220 -4.11 -17.77 -21.00
C PHE A 220 -3.85 -16.33 -20.61
N TYR A 221 -3.11 -15.63 -21.48
CA TYR A 221 -2.91 -14.20 -21.39
C TYR A 221 -3.88 -13.49 -22.32
N PRO A 222 -4.82 -12.71 -21.79
CA PRO A 222 -5.68 -11.89 -22.63
C PRO A 222 -4.88 -10.76 -23.26
N GLY A 223 -4.71 -10.78 -24.58
CA GLY A 223 -4.12 -9.67 -25.34
C GLY A 223 -2.96 -10.04 -26.25
N ILE A 224 -2.44 -11.27 -26.18
CA ILE A 224 -1.49 -11.76 -27.18
C ILE A 224 -2.32 -12.43 -28.29
N ASN A 225 -2.66 -11.68 -29.32
CA ASN A 225 -3.13 -12.27 -30.58
C ASN A 225 -1.92 -12.99 -31.20
N TYR A 226 -1.87 -14.32 -31.07
CA TYR A 226 -0.94 -15.14 -31.82
C TYR A 226 -1.32 -15.16 -33.32
#